data_AF-A0A2G9SPT4-F1
#
_entry.id   AF-A0A2G9SPT4-F1
#
_cell.length_a   1.000
_cell.length_b   1.000
_cell.length_c   1.000
_cell.angle_alpha   90.00
_cell.angle_beta   90.00
_cell.angle_gamma   90.00
#
_symmetry.space_group_name_H-M   'P 1'
#
loop_
_entity.id
_entity.type
_entity.pdbx_description
1 polymer ?
#
loop_
_entity_poly.entity_id
_entity_poly.type
_entity_poly.pdbx_seq_one_letter_code
_entity_poly.pdbx_strand_id
1 'polypeptide(L)'
;MRFYDSAKVEFNQGEVGKLIEESVKRMEKILKLYESRSALDSTLRLGIVKGDTRTERKRVDTTALRERRTMPRTRRDYRRSVFLELGGIESFSDSAEVRTTIKRPKITFAAARDSATYLRYKLDYIDYSAEIANFYQMILPIADSAKAWYHITLSYIDDSLHTFPDSLQKKLLAQKAPLLYALAEVYRAEAQRAQQDSLYKLILEKFPQSKYAERIREYFGLPPLVEETADDRRLYALALSKFEDGEKTLALRTLDSLMHVFPRSALYPKMLLLKGLIYEKQALADSAISAYSTLVKNFPNSEEARSVQAKLEVVQQAKATKPDSLSSQVRSSNDTITTDFMNIKKPDTTLALPRAKSTDKKDSLLASPYSRRKERHDTTLLRPRSKRTILRDTSNIK
;
A
#
# COMPACT_ATOMS: atom_id res chain seq x y z
N MET A 1 18.10 -42.14 8.73
CA MET A 1 17.37 -42.15 7.43
C MET A 1 15.87 -41.85 7.54
N ARG A 2 15.16 -42.13 8.65
CA ARG A 2 13.70 -41.90 8.75
C ARG A 2 13.21 -40.44 8.78
N PHE A 3 14.09 -39.46 9.04
CA PHE A 3 13.72 -38.03 9.02
C PHE A 3 13.66 -37.41 7.61
N TYR A 4 14.27 -38.05 6.61
CA TYR A 4 14.28 -37.53 5.24
C TYR A 4 13.00 -37.91 4.47
N ASP A 5 12.34 -39.00 4.86
CA ASP A 5 11.12 -39.47 4.20
C ASP A 5 9.87 -38.68 4.65
N SER A 6 9.84 -38.15 5.88
CA SER A 6 8.72 -37.33 6.37
C SER A 6 8.65 -35.95 5.71
N ALA A 7 9.80 -35.33 5.43
CA ALA A 7 9.86 -34.05 4.72
C ALA A 7 9.39 -34.14 3.26
N LYS A 8 9.47 -35.33 2.65
CA LYS A 8 9.03 -35.59 1.27
C LYS A 8 7.52 -35.77 1.14
N VAL A 9 6.83 -36.03 2.26
CA VAL A 9 5.38 -36.20 2.35
C VAL A 9 4.68 -34.89 2.71
N GLU A 10 5.31 -34.01 3.51
CA GLU A 10 4.73 -32.73 3.91
C GLU A 10 4.78 -31.65 2.82
N PHE A 11 5.77 -31.69 1.93
CA PHE A 11 5.87 -30.75 0.82
C PHE A 11 5.50 -31.45 -0.49
N ASN A 12 4.23 -31.33 -0.89
CA ASN A 12 3.81 -31.70 -2.25
C ASN A 12 4.77 -31.04 -3.24
N GLN A 13 5.43 -31.83 -4.08
CA GLN A 13 6.49 -31.36 -5.00
C GLN A 13 6.06 -30.16 -5.88
N GLY A 14 4.75 -29.99 -6.11
CA GLY A 14 4.18 -28.84 -6.80
C GLY A 14 4.22 -27.51 -6.02
N GLU A 15 4.17 -27.51 -4.69
CA GLU A 15 4.24 -26.26 -3.89
C GLU A 15 5.66 -25.71 -3.84
N VAL A 16 6.65 -26.59 -3.70
CA VAL A 16 8.06 -26.23 -3.78
C VAL A 16 8.39 -25.69 -5.18
N GLY A 17 7.85 -26.32 -6.23
CA GLY A 17 8.00 -25.82 -7.61
C GLY A 17 7.43 -24.41 -7.80
N LYS A 18 6.24 -24.13 -7.26
CA LYS A 18 5.64 -22.78 -7.33
C LYS A 18 6.47 -21.74 -6.57
N LEU A 19 6.97 -22.07 -5.38
CA LEU A 19 7.84 -21.17 -4.61
C LEU A 19 9.16 -20.90 -5.34
N ILE A 20 9.74 -21.91 -5.98
CA ILE A 20 10.93 -21.76 -6.82
C ILE A 20 10.61 -20.85 -8.02
N GLU A 21 9.54 -21.09 -8.77
CA GLU A 21 9.14 -20.24 -9.89
C GLU A 21 8.87 -18.78 -9.48
N GLU A 22 8.22 -18.58 -8.34
CA GLU A 22 8.03 -17.24 -7.78
C GLU A 22 9.36 -16.58 -7.40
N SER A 23 10.28 -17.33 -6.79
CA SER A 23 11.61 -16.82 -6.42
C SER A 23 12.44 -16.47 -7.66
N VAL A 24 12.36 -17.28 -8.73
CA VAL A 24 13.04 -17.04 -10.01
C VAL A 24 12.46 -15.81 -10.70
N LYS A 25 11.12 -15.66 -10.74
CA LYS A 25 10.48 -14.44 -11.28
C LYS A 25 10.88 -13.19 -10.50
N ARG A 26 10.98 -13.29 -9.17
CA ARG A 26 11.48 -12.19 -8.32
C ARG A 26 12.94 -11.88 -8.63
N MET A 27 13.78 -12.90 -8.80
CA MET A 27 15.20 -12.75 -9.12
C MET A 27 15.41 -12.15 -10.51
N GLU A 28 14.67 -12.59 -11.53
CA GLU A 28 14.69 -11.99 -12.86
C GLU A 28 14.25 -10.53 -12.84
N LYS A 29 13.23 -10.20 -12.03
CA LYS A 29 12.84 -8.81 -11.79
C LYS A 29 14.04 -8.06 -11.22
N ILE A 30 14.64 -8.52 -10.12
CA ILE A 30 15.81 -7.89 -9.48
C ILE A 30 17.00 -7.73 -10.45
N LEU A 31 17.30 -8.72 -11.29
CA LEU A 31 18.38 -8.64 -12.27
C LEU A 31 18.09 -7.61 -13.36
N LYS A 32 16.86 -7.58 -13.91
CA LYS A 32 16.41 -6.51 -14.81
C LYS A 32 16.48 -5.14 -14.13
N LEU A 33 16.23 -5.08 -12.82
CA LEU A 33 16.40 -3.85 -12.03
C LEU A 33 17.87 -3.44 -11.91
N TYR A 34 18.79 -4.38 -11.72
CA TYR A 34 20.23 -4.09 -11.68
C TYR A 34 20.76 -3.62 -13.05
N GLU A 35 20.31 -4.23 -14.14
CA GLU A 35 20.61 -3.79 -15.51
C GLU A 35 20.07 -2.38 -15.78
N SER A 36 18.84 -2.10 -15.34
CA SER A 36 18.30 -0.75 -15.39
C SER A 36 19.17 0.19 -14.56
N ARG A 37 19.56 -0.14 -13.32
CA ARG A 37 20.44 0.70 -12.48
C ARG A 37 21.76 1.03 -13.17
N SER A 38 22.39 0.04 -13.80
CA SER A 38 23.60 0.24 -14.62
C SER A 38 23.34 1.27 -15.73
N ALA A 39 22.21 1.15 -16.42
CA ALA A 39 21.79 2.10 -17.44
C ALA A 39 21.48 3.50 -16.85
N LEU A 40 20.98 3.57 -15.62
CA LEU A 40 20.55 4.79 -14.94
C LEU A 40 21.71 5.58 -14.35
N ASP A 41 22.65 4.90 -13.70
CA ASP A 41 23.93 5.50 -13.31
C ASP A 41 24.68 5.98 -14.54
N SER A 42 24.57 5.29 -15.68
CA SER A 42 25.17 5.76 -16.93
C SER A 42 24.49 7.02 -17.47
N THR A 43 23.16 7.15 -17.43
CA THR A 43 22.45 8.35 -17.91
C THR A 43 22.62 9.55 -16.99
N LEU A 44 22.67 9.34 -15.68
CA LEU A 44 22.90 10.39 -14.69
C LEU A 44 24.38 10.83 -14.65
N ARG A 45 25.34 9.89 -14.70
CA ARG A 45 26.80 10.23 -14.75
C ARG A 45 27.24 10.79 -16.09
N LEU A 46 26.59 10.45 -17.21
CA LEU A 46 26.95 11.01 -18.51
C LEU A 46 26.68 12.50 -18.63
N GLY A 47 26.06 13.12 -17.63
CA GLY A 47 25.94 14.55 -17.52
C GLY A 47 24.98 15.10 -18.55
N ILE A 48 23.94 15.73 -18.04
CA ILE A 48 23.43 16.95 -18.63
C ILE A 48 24.60 17.97 -18.57
N VAL A 49 25.57 17.80 -19.46
CA VAL A 49 26.53 18.85 -19.81
C VAL A 49 25.80 19.67 -20.86
N LYS A 50 25.40 20.88 -20.46
CA LYS A 50 25.31 22.00 -21.39
C LYS A 50 26.59 22.00 -22.24
N GLY A 51 26.48 21.57 -23.48
CA GLY A 51 27.49 21.73 -24.51
C GLY A 51 26.95 22.74 -25.50
N ASP A 52 27.51 23.94 -25.43
CA ASP A 52 27.09 25.14 -26.13
C ASP A 52 26.71 24.96 -27.59
N THR A 53 25.72 25.76 -28.01
CA THR A 53 25.51 26.16 -29.39
C THR A 53 26.80 26.74 -29.95
N ARG A 54 27.61 25.92 -30.64
CA ARG A 54 28.58 26.45 -31.61
C ARG A 54 27.79 26.92 -32.83
N THR A 55 27.44 28.19 -32.80
CA THR A 55 27.17 28.96 -34.02
C THR A 55 28.41 28.90 -34.89
N GLU A 56 28.28 28.26 -36.05
CA GLU A 56 29.26 28.37 -37.12
C GLU A 56 29.35 29.84 -37.54
N ARG A 57 30.43 30.52 -37.14
CA ARG A 57 30.89 31.75 -37.78
C ARG A 57 32.24 31.52 -38.45
N LYS A 58 32.14 31.43 -39.78
CA LYS A 58 33.03 31.94 -40.85
C LYS A 58 34.56 32.04 -40.60
N ARG A 59 35.26 31.35 -41.50
CA ARG A 59 36.59 31.56 -42.13
C ARG A 59 37.42 32.79 -41.73
N VAL A 60 38.72 32.55 -41.58
CA VAL A 60 39.78 33.38 -42.20
C VAL A 60 40.86 32.45 -42.77
N ASP A 61 41.10 32.60 -44.08
CA ASP A 61 42.27 32.07 -44.78
C ASP A 61 43.53 32.82 -44.34
N THR A 62 44.58 32.11 -43.95
CA THR A 62 45.95 32.63 -44.06
C THR A 62 46.90 31.53 -44.51
N THR A 63 47.55 31.85 -45.63
CA THR A 63 48.61 31.13 -46.32
C THR A 63 49.92 31.16 -45.54
N ALA A 64 50.68 30.07 -45.68
CA ALA A 64 52.14 29.97 -45.63
C ALA A 64 52.89 30.39 -44.35
N LEU A 65 53.39 29.41 -43.61
CA LEU A 65 54.84 29.24 -43.41
C LEU A 65 55.14 27.88 -42.75
N ARG A 66 56.15 27.23 -43.31
CA ARG A 66 56.51 25.82 -43.15
C ARG A 66 57.62 25.74 -42.12
N GLU A 67 57.28 25.44 -40.87
CA GLU A 67 58.23 25.05 -39.83
C GLU A 67 57.86 23.66 -39.28
N ARG A 68 58.86 22.77 -39.21
CA ARG A 68 58.73 21.42 -38.66
C ARG A 68 58.33 21.48 -37.18
N ARG A 69 57.03 21.47 -36.92
CA ARG A 69 56.48 21.21 -35.59
C ARG A 69 56.38 19.70 -35.38
N THR A 70 57.07 19.20 -34.37
CA THR A 70 56.79 17.89 -33.79
C THR A 70 55.30 17.80 -33.47
N MET A 71 54.61 16.83 -34.07
CA MET A 71 53.18 16.63 -33.84
C MET A 71 52.92 16.54 -32.33
N PRO A 72 51.97 17.32 -31.76
CA PRO A 72 51.56 17.13 -30.39
C PRO A 72 51.00 15.71 -30.26
N ARG A 73 51.70 14.87 -29.48
CA ARG A 73 51.25 13.51 -29.17
C ARG A 73 49.81 13.59 -28.69
N THR A 74 48.92 12.85 -29.35
CA THR A 74 47.51 12.89 -28.97
C THR A 74 47.35 12.29 -27.58
N ARG A 75 46.28 12.64 -26.85
CA ARG A 75 45.98 12.06 -25.54
C ARG A 75 45.89 10.52 -25.57
N ARG A 76 45.69 9.95 -26.76
CA ARG A 76 45.70 8.51 -27.04
C ARG A 76 47.11 7.91 -27.04
N ASP A 77 48.10 8.67 -27.50
CA ASP A 77 49.50 8.24 -27.56
C ASP A 77 50.13 8.26 -26.17
N TYR A 78 49.75 9.22 -25.32
CA TYR A 78 50.17 9.25 -23.90
C TYR A 78 49.61 8.08 -23.09
N ARG A 79 48.37 7.66 -23.37
CA ARG A 79 47.78 6.47 -22.73
C ARG A 79 48.46 5.17 -23.16
N ARG A 80 48.97 5.09 -24.39
CA ARG A 80 49.71 3.92 -24.88
C ARG A 80 51.12 3.85 -24.30
N SER A 81 51.82 4.98 -24.17
CA SER A 81 53.19 4.98 -23.63
C SER A 81 53.23 4.65 -22.15
N VAL A 82 52.31 5.21 -21.35
CA VAL A 82 52.24 4.93 -19.90
C VAL A 82 51.83 3.49 -19.61
N PHE A 83 51.02 2.87 -20.47
CA PHE A 83 50.59 1.48 -20.32
C PHE A 83 51.68 0.47 -20.73
N LEU A 84 52.56 0.86 -21.66
CA LEU A 84 53.72 0.05 -22.07
C LEU A 84 54.87 0.14 -21.07
N GLU A 85 55.07 1.28 -20.40
CA GLU A 85 56.10 1.45 -19.36
C GLU A 85 55.77 0.72 -18.04
N LEU A 86 54.48 0.44 -17.76
CA LEU A 86 54.03 -0.23 -16.53
C LEU A 86 53.87 -1.76 -16.66
N GLY A 87 54.52 -2.39 -17.64
CA GLY A 87 54.56 -3.86 -17.72
C GLY A 87 53.31 -4.53 -18.31
N GLY A 88 52.49 -3.81 -19.08
CA GLY A 88 51.27 -4.33 -19.70
C GLY A 88 51.48 -5.21 -20.94
N ILE A 89 52.48 -6.10 -20.95
CA ILE A 89 52.76 -6.99 -22.10
C ILE A 89 52.24 -8.42 -21.86
N GLU A 90 52.01 -8.86 -20.62
CA GLU A 90 51.65 -10.27 -20.35
C GLU A 90 50.14 -10.56 -20.29
N SER A 91 49.26 -9.56 -20.38
CA SER A 91 47.80 -9.77 -20.18
C SER A 91 46.96 -9.91 -21.45
N PHE A 92 47.57 -10.02 -22.64
CA PHE A 92 46.80 -10.08 -23.90
C PHE A 92 47.24 -11.14 -24.93
N SER A 93 48.12 -12.09 -24.60
CA SER A 93 48.48 -13.16 -25.56
C SER A 93 47.48 -14.33 -25.60
N ASP A 94 46.66 -14.51 -24.57
CA ASP A 94 45.73 -15.65 -24.50
C ASP A 94 44.29 -15.19 -24.70
N SER A 95 43.91 -15.01 -25.96
CA SER A 95 42.55 -15.30 -26.49
C SER A 95 42.43 -14.81 -27.93
N ALA A 96 43.02 -15.55 -28.86
CA ALA A 96 42.64 -15.52 -30.28
C ALA A 96 41.32 -16.27 -30.51
N GLU A 97 40.34 -16.09 -29.62
CA GLU A 97 38.98 -16.55 -29.86
C GLU A 97 38.27 -15.54 -30.75
N VAL A 98 37.65 -16.08 -31.80
CA VAL A 98 36.86 -15.39 -32.80
C VAL A 98 35.95 -14.38 -32.11
N ARG A 99 36.29 -13.09 -32.18
CA ARG A 99 35.42 -12.00 -31.76
C ARG A 99 34.22 -12.00 -32.69
N THR A 100 33.20 -12.79 -32.35
CA THR A 100 31.86 -12.60 -32.90
C THR A 100 31.47 -11.17 -32.56
N THR A 101 31.40 -10.34 -33.58
CA THR A 101 30.90 -8.97 -33.48
C THR A 101 29.41 -9.04 -33.22
N ILE A 102 29.05 -9.40 -31.98
CA ILE A 102 27.67 -9.27 -31.50
C ILE A 102 27.39 -7.78 -31.60
N LYS A 103 26.59 -7.39 -32.61
CA LYS A 103 26.06 -6.05 -32.76
C LYS A 103 25.23 -5.77 -31.51
N ARG A 104 25.88 -5.21 -30.49
CA ARG A 104 25.18 -4.75 -29.30
C ARG A 104 24.17 -3.71 -29.78
N PRO A 105 22.87 -3.87 -29.48
CA PRO A 105 21.89 -2.89 -29.87
C PRO A 105 22.36 -1.54 -29.34
N LYS A 106 22.40 -0.54 -30.23
CA LYS A 106 22.76 0.82 -29.85
C LYS A 106 21.59 1.32 -29.02
N ILE A 107 21.68 1.18 -27.69
CA ILE A 107 20.69 1.70 -26.77
C ILE A 107 20.81 3.23 -26.87
N THR A 108 19.97 3.83 -27.70
CA THR A 108 19.85 5.27 -27.78
C THR A 108 19.01 5.71 -26.59
N PHE A 109 19.68 6.22 -25.55
CA PHE A 109 19.01 6.88 -24.45
C PHE A 109 18.36 8.15 -24.97
N ALA A 110 17.07 8.10 -25.29
CA ALA A 110 16.28 9.30 -25.37
C ALA A 110 16.26 9.87 -23.95
N ALA A 111 17.06 10.91 -23.70
CA ALA A 111 16.99 11.68 -22.47
C ALA A 111 15.51 11.95 -22.17
N ALA A 112 15.06 11.73 -20.94
CA ALA A 112 13.69 12.00 -20.54
C ALA A 112 13.40 13.48 -20.86
N ARG A 113 12.79 13.74 -22.03
CA ARG A 113 12.51 15.10 -22.48
C ARG A 113 11.47 15.77 -21.58
N ASP A 114 10.69 14.95 -20.87
CA ASP A 114 9.58 15.38 -20.05
C ASP A 114 9.91 15.20 -18.56
N SER A 115 9.70 16.27 -17.79
CA SER A 115 9.89 16.28 -16.32
C SER A 115 9.05 15.21 -15.61
N ALA A 116 7.85 14.91 -16.12
CA ALA A 116 6.97 13.87 -15.59
C ALA A 116 7.60 12.47 -15.67
N THR A 117 8.24 12.16 -16.80
CA THR A 117 8.93 10.88 -17.00
C THR A 117 10.11 10.74 -16.05
N TYR A 118 10.86 11.83 -15.83
CA TYR A 118 11.96 11.85 -14.87
C TYR A 118 11.49 11.63 -13.42
N LEU A 119 10.41 12.29 -13.00
CA LEU A 119 9.83 12.12 -11.66
C LEU A 119 9.31 10.70 -11.44
N ARG A 120 8.61 10.14 -12.44
CA ARG A 120 8.16 8.75 -12.38
C ARG A 120 9.34 7.79 -12.24
N TYR A 121 10.37 8.01 -13.06
CA TYR A 121 11.58 7.21 -13.03
C TYR A 121 12.28 7.24 -11.66
N LYS A 122 12.40 8.42 -11.03
CA LYS A 122 12.92 8.52 -9.66
C LYS A 122 12.06 7.77 -8.63
N LEU A 123 10.74 7.86 -8.74
CA LEU A 123 9.84 7.16 -7.83
C LEU A 123 9.97 5.65 -7.97
N ASP A 124 9.97 5.15 -9.21
CA ASP A 124 10.18 3.74 -9.51
C ASP A 124 11.51 3.27 -8.92
N TYR A 125 12.58 4.07 -9.03
CA TYR A 125 13.88 3.77 -8.45
C TYR A 125 13.86 3.66 -6.91
N ILE A 126 13.14 4.55 -6.21
CA ILE A 126 12.96 4.47 -4.76
C ILE A 126 12.26 3.16 -4.39
N ASP A 127 11.15 2.85 -5.05
CA ASP A 127 10.40 1.59 -4.85
C ASP A 127 11.31 0.37 -5.08
N TYR A 128 12.12 0.38 -6.15
CA TYR A 128 13.05 -0.71 -6.46
C TYR A 128 14.17 -0.87 -5.43
N SER A 129 14.78 0.22 -4.98
CA SER A 129 15.84 0.15 -3.97
C SER A 129 15.32 -0.40 -2.63
N ALA A 130 14.07 -0.06 -2.27
CA ALA A 130 13.37 -0.64 -1.12
C ALA A 130 13.10 -2.14 -1.30
N GLU A 131 12.65 -2.58 -2.48
CA GLU A 131 12.46 -4.01 -2.79
C GLU A 131 13.77 -4.80 -2.65
N ILE A 132 14.89 -4.24 -3.13
CA ILE A 132 16.22 -4.86 -3.01
C ILE A 132 16.65 -4.98 -1.54
N ALA A 133 16.44 -3.92 -0.73
CA ALA A 133 16.75 -3.97 0.70
C ALA A 133 15.96 -5.09 1.42
N ASN A 134 14.65 -5.17 1.14
CA ASN A 134 13.78 -6.22 1.68
C ASN A 134 14.23 -7.62 1.22
N PHE A 135 14.67 -7.77 -0.04
CA PHE A 135 15.18 -9.04 -0.54
C PHE A 135 16.43 -9.50 0.24
N TYR A 136 17.41 -8.62 0.45
CA TYR A 136 18.60 -8.95 1.24
C TYR A 136 18.27 -9.31 2.69
N GLN A 137 17.28 -8.64 3.28
CA GLN A 137 16.85 -8.91 4.65
C GLN A 137 16.07 -10.23 4.78
N MET A 138 15.08 -10.46 3.92
CA MET A 138 14.12 -11.55 4.09
C MET A 138 14.56 -12.86 3.42
N ILE A 139 15.26 -12.77 2.28
CA ILE A 139 15.58 -13.95 1.45
C ILE A 139 17.03 -14.40 1.60
N LEU A 140 17.99 -13.47 1.69
CA LEU A 140 19.43 -13.80 1.82
C LEU A 140 20.00 -13.66 3.25
N PRO A 141 19.17 -13.36 4.25
CA PRO A 141 19.55 -12.72 5.53
C PRO A 141 20.91 -12.00 5.63
N ILE A 142 21.30 -11.20 4.61
CA ILE A 142 22.56 -10.44 4.63
C ILE A 142 22.30 -9.04 5.17
N ALA A 143 22.44 -8.90 6.49
CA ALA A 143 22.11 -7.68 7.21
C ALA A 143 22.90 -6.45 6.72
N ASP A 144 24.21 -6.58 6.45
CA ASP A 144 25.04 -5.47 5.95
C ASP A 144 24.55 -4.90 4.61
N SER A 145 24.21 -5.79 3.67
CA SER A 145 23.68 -5.37 2.37
C SER A 145 22.30 -4.74 2.51
N ALA A 146 21.43 -5.31 3.35
CA ALA A 146 20.11 -4.74 3.63
C ALA A 146 20.23 -3.32 4.22
N LYS A 147 21.08 -3.12 5.25
CA LYS A 147 21.34 -1.80 5.86
C LYS A 147 21.80 -0.79 4.82
N ALA A 148 22.79 -1.15 4.01
CA ALA A 148 23.32 -0.26 2.97
C ALA A 148 22.23 0.20 2.00
N TRP A 149 21.40 -0.72 1.52
CA TRP A 149 20.30 -0.38 0.61
C TRP A 149 19.22 0.46 1.29
N TYR A 150 18.84 0.17 2.54
CA TYR A 150 17.89 1.02 3.27
C TYR A 150 18.40 2.45 3.46
N HIS A 151 19.67 2.62 3.85
CA HIS A 151 20.28 3.96 3.98
C HIS A 151 20.30 4.70 2.65
N ILE A 152 20.68 4.01 1.57
CA ILE A 152 20.66 4.57 0.21
C ILE A 152 19.24 5.03 -0.14
N THR A 153 18.23 4.17 0.03
CA THR A 153 16.83 4.52 -0.28
C THR A 153 16.35 5.71 0.55
N LEU A 154 16.62 5.73 1.85
CA LEU A 154 16.22 6.83 2.73
C LEU A 154 16.85 8.16 2.30
N SER A 155 18.16 8.16 2.00
CA SER A 155 18.88 9.32 1.47
C SER A 155 18.25 9.81 0.16
N TYR A 156 17.93 8.89 -0.76
CA TYR A 156 17.27 9.27 -2.03
C TYR A 156 15.88 9.86 -1.81
N ILE A 157 15.13 9.39 -0.82
CA ILE A 157 13.84 9.98 -0.47
C ILE A 157 14.06 11.40 0.07
N ASP A 158 15.00 11.59 1.00
CA ASP A 158 15.34 12.92 1.55
C ASP A 158 15.69 13.93 0.45
N ASP A 159 16.60 13.57 -0.46
CA ASP A 159 16.98 14.41 -1.59
C ASP A 159 15.79 14.70 -2.53
N SER A 160 14.91 13.71 -2.68
CA SER A 160 13.75 13.80 -3.55
C SER A 160 12.67 14.74 -3.00
N LEU A 161 12.52 14.89 -1.68
CA LEU A 161 11.46 15.72 -1.10
C LEU A 161 11.48 17.17 -1.60
N HIS A 162 12.65 17.72 -1.93
CA HIS A 162 12.77 19.08 -2.46
C HIS A 162 12.46 19.19 -3.96
N THR A 163 12.49 18.09 -4.70
CA THR A 163 12.34 18.07 -6.17
C THR A 163 10.96 17.62 -6.65
N PHE A 164 10.22 16.89 -5.80
CA PHE A 164 8.92 16.34 -6.15
C PHE A 164 7.78 17.32 -5.83
N PRO A 165 6.66 17.28 -6.58
CA PRO A 165 5.45 18.03 -6.24
C PRO A 165 4.80 17.50 -4.96
N ASP A 166 4.06 18.36 -4.25
CA ASP A 166 3.44 18.08 -2.94
C ASP A 166 2.63 16.77 -2.90
N SER A 167 1.92 16.44 -3.99
CA SER A 167 1.14 15.22 -4.10
C SER A 167 2.01 13.96 -3.98
N LEU A 168 3.21 13.98 -4.54
CA LEU A 168 4.16 12.87 -4.47
C LEU A 168 5.00 12.91 -3.19
N GLN A 169 5.30 14.10 -2.66
CA GLN A 169 5.97 14.24 -1.37
C GLN A 169 5.21 13.52 -0.25
N LYS A 170 3.87 13.67 -0.20
CA LYS A 170 3.05 12.96 0.80
C LYS A 170 3.18 11.43 0.69
N LYS A 171 3.23 10.89 -0.52
CA LYS A 171 3.43 9.46 -0.76
C LYS A 171 4.82 9.00 -0.31
N LEU A 172 5.86 9.77 -0.64
CA LEU A 172 7.24 9.51 -0.25
C LEU A 172 7.43 9.55 1.28
N LEU A 173 6.84 10.54 1.94
CA LEU A 173 6.84 10.62 3.40
C LEU A 173 6.15 9.41 4.04
N ALA A 174 5.05 8.93 3.45
CA ALA A 174 4.37 7.72 3.93
C ALA A 174 5.23 6.46 3.78
N GLN A 175 6.16 6.41 2.80
CA GLN A 175 7.09 5.30 2.61
C GLN A 175 8.31 5.35 3.55
N LYS A 176 8.64 6.48 4.17
CA LYS A 176 9.78 6.56 5.09
C LYS A 176 9.58 5.73 6.35
N ALA A 177 8.40 5.80 6.96
CA ALA A 177 8.09 5.08 8.20
C ALA A 177 8.33 3.55 8.09
N PRO A 178 7.84 2.83 7.06
CA PRO A 178 8.12 1.41 6.92
C PRO A 178 9.61 1.10 6.73
N LEU A 179 10.35 1.92 5.98
CA LEU A 179 11.77 1.70 5.72
C LEU A 179 12.63 1.91 6.97
N LEU A 180 12.35 2.96 7.73
CA LEU A 180 13.00 3.20 9.03
C LEU A 180 12.73 2.06 10.00
N TYR A 181 11.48 1.58 10.03
CA TYR A 181 11.11 0.44 10.86
C TYR A 181 11.84 -0.83 10.43
N ALA A 182 11.87 -1.15 9.13
CA ALA A 182 12.59 -2.31 8.61
C ALA A 182 14.09 -2.25 8.89
N LEU A 183 14.71 -1.08 8.75
CA LEU A 183 16.10 -0.85 9.13
C LEU A 183 16.34 -1.06 10.63
N ALA A 184 15.44 -0.57 11.48
CA ALA A 184 15.52 -0.81 12.93
C ALA A 184 15.42 -2.30 13.28
N GLU A 185 14.58 -3.05 12.56
CA GLU A 185 14.49 -4.51 12.70
C GLU A 185 15.79 -5.23 12.31
N VAL A 186 16.52 -4.73 11.29
CA VAL A 186 17.85 -5.27 10.96
C VAL A 186 18.84 -5.02 12.10
N TYR A 187 18.89 -3.82 12.67
CA TYR A 187 19.73 -3.54 13.83
C TYR A 187 19.34 -4.36 15.07
N ARG A 188 18.05 -4.62 15.25
CA ARG A 188 17.54 -5.51 16.32
C ARG A 188 18.09 -6.93 16.16
N ALA A 189 18.08 -7.47 14.93
CA ALA A 189 18.60 -8.80 14.64
C ALA A 189 20.11 -8.93 14.94
N GLU A 190 20.87 -7.84 14.78
CA GLU A 190 22.30 -7.75 15.11
C GLU A 190 22.59 -7.40 16.58
N ALA A 191 21.56 -7.33 17.44
CA ALA A 191 21.64 -6.89 18.83
C ALA A 191 22.19 -5.45 19.04
N GLN A 192 22.14 -4.61 18.00
CA GLN A 192 22.55 -3.20 18.05
C GLN A 192 21.43 -2.31 18.59
N ARG A 193 21.19 -2.42 19.90
CA ARG A 193 20.06 -1.76 20.59
C ARG A 193 20.11 -0.23 20.51
N ALA A 194 21.29 0.38 20.57
CA ALA A 194 21.43 1.84 20.55
C ALA A 194 20.93 2.46 19.22
N GLN A 195 21.29 1.83 18.10
CA GLN A 195 20.86 2.24 16.75
C GLN A 195 19.37 1.99 16.56
N GLN A 196 18.88 0.83 17.01
CA GLN A 196 17.46 0.49 17.01
C GLN A 196 16.63 1.53 17.77
N ASP A 197 17.03 1.85 19.00
CA ASP A 197 16.32 2.82 19.86
C ASP A 197 16.32 4.21 19.25
N SER A 198 17.42 4.64 18.62
CA SER A 198 17.50 5.91 17.91
C SER A 198 16.50 5.97 16.75
N LEU A 199 16.39 4.91 15.95
CA LEU A 199 15.43 4.84 14.84
C LEU A 199 13.99 4.78 15.33
N TYR A 200 13.71 4.03 16.38
CA TYR A 200 12.38 3.97 16.97
C TYR A 200 11.94 5.34 17.53
N LYS A 201 12.83 6.05 18.23
CA LYS A 201 12.58 7.44 18.66
C LYS A 201 12.27 8.35 17.49
N LEU A 202 13.05 8.25 16.41
CA LEU A 202 12.82 9.03 15.20
C LEU A 202 11.44 8.74 14.58
N ILE A 203 11.01 7.48 14.53
CA ILE A 203 9.69 7.10 14.02
C ILE A 203 8.57 7.66 14.91
N LEU A 204 8.71 7.57 16.23
CA LEU A 204 7.74 8.12 17.18
C LEU A 204 7.63 9.64 17.08
N GLU A 205 8.74 10.36 16.84
CA GLU A 205 8.76 11.81 16.71
C GLU A 205 8.20 12.29 15.35
N LYS A 206 8.68 11.69 14.25
CA LYS A 206 8.35 12.16 12.88
C LYS A 206 7.09 11.54 12.30
N PHE A 207 6.74 10.32 12.71
CA PHE A 207 5.60 9.57 12.17
C PHE A 207 4.69 9.03 13.27
N PRO A 208 4.20 9.90 14.18
CA PRO A 208 3.53 9.48 15.40
C PRO A 208 2.21 8.72 15.15
N GLN A 209 1.54 8.99 14.03
CA GLN A 209 0.27 8.35 13.62
C GLN A 209 0.47 7.12 12.70
N SER A 210 1.71 6.70 12.44
CA SER A 210 1.94 5.52 11.59
C SER A 210 1.64 4.22 12.34
N LYS A 211 1.17 3.20 11.62
CA LYS A 211 0.99 1.83 12.16
C LYS A 211 2.28 1.27 12.79
N TYR A 212 3.44 1.73 12.33
CA TYR A 212 4.73 1.35 12.88
C TYR A 212 5.01 2.03 14.22
N ALA A 213 4.63 3.30 14.39
CA ALA A 213 4.72 3.98 15.67
C ALA A 213 3.82 3.32 16.73
N GLU A 214 2.64 2.83 16.37
CA GLU A 214 1.79 2.04 17.26
C GLU A 214 2.47 0.75 17.73
N ARG A 215 3.05 -0.04 16.81
CA ARG A 215 3.81 -1.24 17.16
C ARG A 215 5.01 -0.94 18.06
N ILE A 216 5.71 0.17 17.82
CA ILE A 216 6.82 0.60 18.67
C ILE A 216 6.31 0.97 20.07
N ARG A 217 5.16 1.64 20.17
CA ARG A 217 4.54 1.95 21.47
C ARG A 217 4.16 0.68 22.22
N GLU A 218 3.53 -0.28 21.55
CA GLU A 218 3.20 -1.59 22.12
C GLU A 218 4.47 -2.30 22.64
N TYR A 219 5.54 -2.31 21.83
CA TYR A 219 6.82 -2.88 22.21
C TYR A 219 7.43 -2.25 23.48
N PHE A 220 7.28 -0.93 23.65
CA PHE A 220 7.76 -0.20 24.84
C PHE A 220 6.72 -0.06 25.97
N GLY A 221 5.52 -0.63 25.83
CA GLY A 221 4.43 -0.45 26.80
C GLY A 221 3.92 0.99 26.92
N LEU A 222 4.09 1.81 25.88
CA LEU A 222 3.60 3.19 25.82
C LEU A 222 2.10 3.21 25.44
N PRO A 223 1.32 4.19 25.93
CA PRO A 223 -0.08 4.32 25.56
C PRO A 223 -0.24 4.63 24.05
N PRO A 224 -1.26 4.09 23.36
CA PRO A 224 -1.51 4.40 21.96
C PRO A 224 -1.80 5.90 21.78
N LEU A 225 -1.30 6.49 20.68
CA LEU A 225 -1.44 7.93 20.41
C LEU A 225 -2.81 8.29 19.83
N VAL A 226 -3.36 7.43 18.98
CA VAL A 226 -4.77 7.56 18.62
C VAL A 226 -5.49 7.23 19.91
N GLU A 227 -5.95 8.27 20.60
CA GLU A 227 -7.06 8.16 21.53
C GLU A 227 -8.25 7.67 20.68
N GLU A 228 -8.28 6.38 20.34
CA GLU A 228 -9.49 5.72 19.84
C GLU A 228 -10.66 6.08 20.77
N THR A 229 -10.34 6.27 22.06
CA THR A 229 -11.20 6.75 23.15
C THR A 229 -11.72 8.18 23.04
N ALA A 230 -11.13 9.08 22.25
CA ALA A 230 -11.61 10.46 22.14
C ALA A 230 -12.57 10.62 20.97
N ASP A 231 -12.23 10.03 19.83
CA ASP A 231 -13.10 10.06 18.66
C ASP A 231 -14.31 9.14 18.84
N ASP A 232 -14.16 7.97 19.48
CA ASP A 232 -15.30 7.09 19.79
C ASP A 232 -16.30 7.74 20.76
N ARG A 233 -15.82 8.45 21.79
CA ARG A 233 -16.64 9.17 22.78
C ARG A 233 -17.38 10.32 22.13
N ARG A 234 -16.69 11.08 21.26
CA ARG A 234 -17.31 12.20 20.51
C ARG A 234 -18.39 11.70 19.57
N LEU A 235 -18.12 10.64 18.81
CA LEU A 235 -19.09 10.06 17.88
C LEU A 235 -20.25 9.38 18.61
N TYR A 236 -19.99 8.74 19.76
CA TYR A 236 -21.04 8.21 20.63
C TYR A 236 -21.93 9.32 21.20
N ALA A 237 -21.34 10.42 21.70
CA ALA A 237 -22.08 11.57 22.18
C ALA A 237 -22.92 12.22 21.06
N LEU A 238 -22.38 12.29 19.84
CA LEU A 238 -23.12 12.75 18.67
C LEU A 238 -24.32 11.84 18.34
N ALA A 239 -24.12 10.52 18.40
CA ALA A 239 -25.21 9.56 18.18
C ALA A 239 -26.30 9.68 19.25
N LEU A 240 -25.91 9.93 20.50
CA LEU A 240 -26.84 10.16 21.61
C LEU A 240 -27.64 11.45 21.42
N SER A 241 -26.98 12.57 21.09
CA SER A 241 -27.64 13.84 20.76
C SER A 241 -28.68 13.65 19.66
N LYS A 242 -28.30 13.01 18.55
CA LYS A 242 -29.24 12.74 17.44
C LYS A 242 -30.43 11.87 17.85
N PHE A 243 -30.23 10.94 18.77
CA PHE A 243 -31.32 10.14 19.31
C PHE A 243 -32.28 10.98 20.16
N GLU A 244 -31.73 11.86 21.01
CA GLU A 244 -32.49 12.82 21.81
C GLU A 244 -33.26 13.83 20.95
N ASP A 245 -32.66 14.27 19.84
CA ASP A 245 -33.27 15.15 18.83
C ASP A 245 -34.37 14.44 18.00
N GLY A 246 -34.56 13.13 18.19
CA GLY A 246 -35.56 12.33 17.48
C GLY A 246 -35.12 11.84 16.10
N GLU A 247 -33.89 12.14 15.67
CA GLU A 247 -33.28 11.70 14.41
C GLU A 247 -32.80 10.24 14.46
N LYS A 248 -33.71 9.31 14.76
CA LYS A 248 -33.41 7.89 15.01
C LYS A 248 -32.63 7.21 13.88
N THR A 249 -32.91 7.54 12.62
CA THR A 249 -32.23 6.96 11.45
C THR A 249 -30.78 7.41 11.34
N LEU A 250 -30.50 8.69 11.65
CA LEU A 250 -29.14 9.24 11.64
C LEU A 250 -28.35 8.77 12.86
N ALA A 251 -28.99 8.61 14.01
CA ALA A 251 -28.39 7.99 15.18
C ALA A 251 -27.93 6.54 14.89
N LEU A 252 -28.80 5.72 14.26
CA LEU A 252 -28.43 4.34 13.85
C LEU A 252 -27.27 4.32 12.86
N ARG A 253 -27.28 5.16 11.83
CA ARG A 253 -26.16 5.23 10.86
C ARG A 253 -24.85 5.63 11.54
N THR A 254 -24.91 6.57 12.48
CA THR A 254 -23.74 7.02 13.23
C THR A 254 -23.21 5.88 14.11
N LEU A 255 -24.09 5.16 14.81
CA LEU A 255 -23.73 3.97 15.60
C LEU A 255 -23.15 2.84 14.75
N ASP A 256 -23.74 2.53 13.60
CA ASP A 256 -23.23 1.48 12.72
C ASP A 256 -21.83 1.82 12.20
N SER A 257 -21.60 3.08 11.82
CA SER A 257 -20.27 3.54 11.42
C SER A 257 -19.27 3.44 12.57
N LEU A 258 -19.67 3.83 13.78
CA LEU A 258 -18.84 3.82 14.97
C LEU A 258 -18.48 2.37 15.38
N MET A 259 -19.44 1.45 15.35
CA MET A 259 -19.20 0.03 15.65
C MET A 259 -18.34 -0.67 14.59
N HIS A 260 -18.38 -0.19 13.33
CA HIS A 260 -17.52 -0.72 12.26
C HIS A 260 -16.08 -0.19 12.36
N VAL A 261 -15.91 1.09 12.67
CA VAL A 261 -14.59 1.73 12.80
C VAL A 261 -13.90 1.33 14.10
N PHE A 262 -14.65 1.19 15.20
CA PHE A 262 -14.12 0.93 16.54
C PHE A 262 -14.69 -0.36 17.17
N PRO A 263 -14.42 -1.55 16.58
CA PRO A 263 -14.99 -2.81 17.06
C PRO A 263 -14.46 -3.26 18.43
N ARG A 264 -13.37 -2.66 18.93
CA ARG A 264 -12.75 -2.97 20.22
C ARG A 264 -12.90 -1.87 21.27
N SER A 265 -13.73 -0.85 21.00
CA SER A 265 -13.96 0.25 21.94
C SER A 265 -14.60 -0.25 23.24
N ALA A 266 -14.18 0.32 24.37
CA ALA A 266 -14.82 0.10 25.67
C ALA A 266 -16.30 0.58 25.69
N LEU A 267 -16.70 1.44 24.74
CA LEU A 267 -18.07 1.92 24.58
C LEU A 267 -18.95 0.98 23.76
N TYR A 268 -18.40 -0.06 23.14
CA TYR A 268 -19.15 -0.98 22.30
C TYR A 268 -20.40 -1.58 22.97
N PRO A 269 -20.37 -1.98 24.26
CA PRO A 269 -21.58 -2.41 24.98
C PRO A 269 -22.66 -1.32 25.07
N LYS A 270 -22.25 -0.05 25.29
CA LYS A 270 -23.15 1.10 25.32
C LYS A 270 -23.76 1.41 23.95
N MET A 271 -22.98 1.26 22.89
CA MET A 271 -23.46 1.41 21.51
C MET A 271 -24.54 0.39 21.17
N LEU A 272 -24.33 -0.88 21.53
CA LEU A 272 -25.32 -1.96 21.34
C LEU A 272 -26.60 -1.70 22.13
N LEU A 273 -26.47 -1.25 23.39
CA LEU A 273 -27.62 -0.86 24.22
C LEU A 273 -28.42 0.26 23.55
N LEU A 274 -27.76 1.35 23.15
CA LEU A 274 -28.41 2.49 22.50
C LEU A 274 -29.08 2.09 21.19
N LYS A 275 -28.43 1.23 20.38
CA LYS A 275 -29.00 0.69 19.15
C LYS A 275 -30.28 -0.11 19.42
N GLY A 276 -30.29 -0.96 20.44
CA GLY A 276 -31.49 -1.68 20.86
C GLY A 276 -32.63 -0.77 21.31
N LEU A 277 -32.32 0.28 22.09
CA LEU A 277 -33.30 1.28 22.53
C LEU A 277 -33.91 2.06 21.35
N ILE A 278 -33.10 2.39 20.34
CA ILE A 278 -33.61 3.05 19.13
C ILE A 278 -34.61 2.15 18.40
N TYR A 279 -34.30 0.86 18.23
CA TYR A 279 -35.22 -0.09 17.59
C TYR A 279 -36.50 -0.30 18.38
N GLU A 280 -36.42 -0.33 19.71
CA GLU A 280 -37.60 -0.38 20.59
C GLU A 280 -38.50 0.84 20.38
N LYS A 281 -37.91 2.04 20.30
CA LYS A 281 -38.63 3.29 19.99
C LYS A 281 -39.15 3.38 18.54
N GLN A 282 -38.74 2.48 17.65
CA GLN A 282 -39.24 2.36 16.28
C GLN A 282 -40.25 1.21 16.11
N ALA A 283 -40.64 0.54 17.19
CA ALA A 283 -41.50 -0.65 17.17
C ALA A 283 -40.93 -1.83 16.34
N LEU A 284 -39.60 -1.89 16.18
CA LEU A 284 -38.89 -2.97 15.50
C LEU A 284 -38.41 -4.00 16.52
N ALA A 285 -39.34 -4.77 17.07
CA ALA A 285 -39.08 -5.69 18.19
C ALA A 285 -38.00 -6.75 17.86
N ASP A 286 -38.01 -7.34 16.67
CA ASP A 286 -37.04 -8.38 16.31
C ASP A 286 -35.61 -7.81 16.17
N SER A 287 -35.47 -6.62 15.60
CA SER A 287 -34.19 -5.91 15.52
C SER A 287 -33.66 -5.54 16.91
N ALA A 288 -34.54 -5.09 17.81
CA ALA A 288 -34.17 -4.79 19.19
C ALA A 288 -33.66 -6.05 19.92
N ILE A 289 -34.38 -7.17 19.80
CA ILE A 289 -33.97 -8.47 20.39
C ILE A 289 -32.61 -8.92 19.84
N SER A 290 -32.34 -8.71 18.56
CA SER A 290 -31.04 -9.06 17.96
C SER A 290 -29.88 -8.23 18.55
N ALA A 291 -30.09 -6.92 18.76
CA ALA A 291 -29.07 -6.04 19.35
C ALA A 291 -28.82 -6.37 20.82
N TYR A 292 -29.89 -6.65 21.56
CA TYR A 292 -29.80 -7.03 22.97
C TYR A 292 -29.19 -8.42 23.18
N SER A 293 -29.51 -9.40 22.33
CA SER A 293 -28.92 -10.74 22.41
C SER A 293 -27.43 -10.73 22.07
N THR A 294 -27.00 -9.93 21.09
CA THR A 294 -25.57 -9.74 20.79
C THR A 294 -24.83 -9.07 21.95
N LEU A 295 -25.45 -8.10 22.64
CA LEU A 295 -24.90 -7.49 23.85
C LEU A 295 -24.64 -8.52 24.96
N VAL A 296 -25.66 -9.31 25.32
CA VAL A 296 -25.54 -10.30 26.41
C VAL A 296 -24.57 -11.42 26.04
N LYS A 297 -24.55 -11.86 24.78
CA LYS A 297 -23.67 -12.93 24.31
C LYS A 297 -22.19 -12.51 24.30
N ASN A 298 -21.91 -11.29 23.83
CA ASN A 298 -20.53 -10.83 23.66
C ASN A 298 -19.96 -10.15 24.91
N PHE A 299 -20.81 -9.55 25.75
CA PHE A 299 -20.41 -8.77 26.93
C PHE A 299 -21.23 -9.13 28.19
N PRO A 300 -21.24 -10.40 28.63
CA PRO A 300 -22.11 -10.86 29.72
C PRO A 300 -21.86 -10.16 31.07
N ASN A 301 -20.65 -9.65 31.29
CA ASN A 301 -20.24 -9.03 32.55
C ASN A 301 -20.45 -7.50 32.59
N SER A 302 -20.92 -6.88 31.51
CA SER A 302 -21.08 -5.42 31.46
C SER A 302 -22.35 -4.96 32.19
N GLU A 303 -22.34 -3.74 32.73
CA GLU A 303 -23.50 -3.16 33.41
C GLU A 303 -24.71 -3.05 32.46
N GLU A 304 -24.43 -2.73 31.19
CA GLU A 304 -25.43 -2.62 30.13
C GLU A 304 -26.11 -3.97 29.85
N ALA A 305 -25.34 -5.07 29.80
CA ALA A 305 -25.90 -6.40 29.59
C ALA A 305 -26.82 -6.83 30.74
N ARG A 306 -26.43 -6.56 31.99
CA ARG A 306 -27.26 -6.85 33.18
C ARG A 306 -28.58 -6.09 33.14
N SER A 307 -28.58 -4.84 32.68
CA SER A 307 -29.79 -4.02 32.57
C SER A 307 -30.82 -4.57 31.57
N VAL A 308 -30.37 -5.35 30.58
CA VAL A 308 -31.20 -5.85 29.48
C VAL A 308 -31.60 -7.32 29.65
N GLN A 309 -30.83 -8.11 30.41
CA GLN A 309 -31.10 -9.54 30.65
C GLN A 309 -32.55 -9.79 31.11
N ALA A 310 -33.00 -9.08 32.15
CA ALA A 310 -34.36 -9.22 32.66
C ALA A 310 -35.43 -8.91 31.60
N LYS A 311 -35.19 -7.92 30.73
CA LYS A 311 -36.12 -7.59 29.64
C LYS A 311 -36.17 -8.68 28.58
N LEU A 312 -35.01 -9.26 28.23
CA LEU A 312 -34.95 -10.34 27.23
C LEU A 312 -35.63 -11.61 27.73
N GLU A 313 -35.46 -11.97 28.99
CA GLU A 313 -36.09 -13.16 29.57
C GLU A 313 -37.61 -13.08 29.50
N VAL A 314 -38.20 -11.93 29.84
CA VAL A 314 -39.65 -11.70 29.72
C VAL A 314 -40.13 -11.84 28.28
N VAL A 315 -39.38 -11.27 27.32
CA VAL A 315 -39.72 -11.35 25.89
C VAL A 315 -39.61 -12.78 25.37
N GLN A 316 -38.60 -13.54 25.80
CA GLN A 316 -38.43 -14.94 25.43
C GLN A 316 -39.52 -15.84 26.02
N GLN A 317 -39.89 -15.63 27.29
CA GLN A 317 -41.00 -16.31 27.93
C GLN A 317 -42.33 -16.01 27.21
N ALA A 318 -42.56 -14.75 26.82
CA ALA A 318 -43.74 -14.35 26.07
C ALA A 318 -43.78 -14.92 24.63
N LYS A 319 -42.62 -15.16 24.01
CA LYS A 319 -42.54 -15.87 22.73
C LYS A 319 -42.76 -17.38 22.91
N ALA A 320 -42.29 -17.98 24.00
CA ALA A 320 -42.45 -19.40 24.30
C ALA A 320 -43.89 -19.79 24.68
N THR A 321 -44.65 -18.89 25.30
CA THR A 321 -46.06 -19.13 25.69
C THR A 321 -47.07 -18.93 24.56
N LYS A 322 -46.63 -18.50 23.37
CA LYS A 322 -47.44 -18.53 22.14
C LYS A 322 -47.05 -19.76 21.32
N PRO A 323 -47.58 -20.96 21.62
CA PRO A 323 -47.42 -22.09 20.71
C PRO A 323 -48.12 -21.75 19.39
N ASP A 324 -47.38 -21.95 18.33
CA ASP A 324 -47.77 -21.76 16.94
C ASP A 324 -48.95 -22.69 16.59
N SER A 325 -50.18 -22.18 16.67
CA SER A 325 -51.43 -22.91 16.38
C SER A 325 -51.57 -23.35 14.91
N LEU A 326 -50.51 -23.29 14.10
CA LEU A 326 -50.51 -23.62 12.67
C LEU A 326 -49.77 -24.93 12.34
N SER A 327 -49.18 -25.63 13.33
CA SER A 327 -48.41 -26.87 13.05
C SER A 327 -49.18 -28.19 13.23
N SER A 328 -50.45 -28.18 13.67
CA SER A 328 -51.20 -29.40 14.00
C SER A 328 -52.25 -29.84 12.98
N GLN A 329 -52.14 -29.44 11.70
CA GLN A 329 -53.16 -29.77 10.68
C GLN A 329 -52.62 -30.40 9.38
N VAL A 330 -51.52 -31.16 9.46
CA VAL A 330 -50.97 -31.91 8.30
C VAL A 330 -50.82 -33.43 8.58
N ARG A 331 -51.43 -33.96 9.64
CA ARG A 331 -51.38 -35.41 9.95
C ARG A 331 -52.76 -35.98 10.22
N SER A 332 -53.65 -35.97 9.23
CA SER A 332 -54.85 -36.83 9.24
C SER A 332 -55.50 -36.90 7.85
N SER A 333 -54.84 -37.50 6.88
CA SER A 333 -55.51 -38.00 5.67
C SER A 333 -54.55 -38.91 4.90
N ASN A 334 -54.30 -40.11 5.42
CA ASN A 334 -53.76 -41.24 4.66
C ASN A 334 -54.24 -42.52 5.33
N ASP A 335 -55.34 -43.04 4.81
CA ASP A 335 -55.87 -44.42 4.86
C ASP A 335 -57.33 -44.27 4.37
N THR A 336 -57.83 -44.90 3.31
CA THR A 336 -57.61 -46.23 2.73
C THR A 336 -58.31 -46.29 1.35
N ILE A 337 -58.15 -47.40 0.60
CA ILE A 337 -58.85 -47.88 -0.63
C ILE A 337 -58.03 -47.66 -1.91
N THR A 338 -57.07 -48.54 -2.25
CA THR A 338 -57.16 -49.86 -2.93
C THR A 338 -57.38 -49.83 -4.44
N THR A 339 -56.36 -50.35 -5.15
CA THR A 339 -56.38 -51.26 -6.32
C THR A 339 -57.18 -50.86 -7.57
N ASP A 340 -56.48 -50.53 -8.67
CA ASP A 340 -56.37 -51.46 -9.82
C ASP A 340 -55.57 -50.88 -11.00
N PHE A 341 -55.01 -51.82 -11.76
CA PHE A 341 -54.30 -51.70 -13.05
C PHE A 341 -52.79 -51.48 -13.04
N MET A 342 -52.13 -52.62 -13.26
CA MET A 342 -50.74 -52.78 -13.66
C MET A 342 -50.40 -52.13 -15.02
N ASN A 343 -49.10 -51.93 -15.19
CA ASN A 343 -48.28 -52.39 -16.33
C ASN A 343 -47.77 -51.30 -17.30
N ILE A 344 -46.44 -51.07 -17.31
CA ILE A 344 -45.51 -51.40 -18.42
C ILE A 344 -44.21 -50.54 -18.33
N LYS A 345 -43.08 -51.27 -18.27
CA LYS A 345 -41.69 -51.00 -18.73
C LYS A 345 -41.00 -49.62 -18.54
N LYS A 346 -39.83 -49.68 -17.89
CA LYS A 346 -38.65 -48.79 -18.08
C LYS A 346 -38.13 -48.86 -19.54
N PRO A 347 -37.41 -47.83 -20.06
CA PRO A 347 -35.97 -47.75 -19.83
C PRO A 347 -35.37 -46.32 -19.70
N ASP A 348 -34.11 -46.33 -19.31
CA ASP A 348 -33.16 -45.25 -19.05
C ASP A 348 -33.19 -44.03 -19.99
N THR A 349 -32.86 -42.85 -19.45
CA THR A 349 -32.18 -41.80 -20.23
C THR A 349 -31.42 -40.82 -19.34
N THR A 350 -30.10 -40.97 -19.33
CA THR A 350 -29.13 -39.88 -19.15
C THR A 350 -29.36 -38.81 -20.22
N LEU A 351 -29.61 -37.55 -19.85
CA LEU A 351 -29.53 -36.43 -20.79
C LEU A 351 -28.85 -35.22 -20.16
N ALA A 352 -27.72 -34.90 -20.77
CA ALA A 352 -26.83 -33.78 -20.50
C ALA A 352 -27.49 -32.43 -20.80
N LEU A 353 -27.12 -31.42 -20.00
CA LEU A 353 -27.42 -30.02 -20.26
C LEU A 353 -26.54 -29.47 -21.39
N PRO A 354 -27.10 -28.75 -22.38
CA PRO A 354 -26.35 -28.24 -23.53
C PRO A 354 -25.60 -26.94 -23.22
N ARG A 355 -24.35 -26.87 -23.73
CA ARG A 355 -23.56 -25.64 -23.89
C ARG A 355 -24.16 -24.78 -25.00
N ALA A 356 -24.56 -23.55 -24.66
CA ALA A 356 -24.88 -22.52 -25.64
C ALA A 356 -23.60 -21.76 -26.06
N LYS A 357 -23.34 -21.76 -27.38
CA LYS A 357 -22.36 -20.92 -28.08
C LYS A 357 -22.94 -19.52 -28.24
N SER A 358 -22.16 -18.47 -27.98
CA SER A 358 -22.47 -17.11 -28.43
C SER A 358 -21.41 -16.64 -29.42
N THR A 359 -21.87 -16.34 -30.62
CA THR A 359 -21.14 -15.88 -31.81
C THR A 359 -20.90 -14.37 -31.78
N ASP A 360 -19.77 -13.96 -32.37
CA ASP A 360 -19.47 -12.60 -32.81
C ASP A 360 -20.48 -12.09 -33.87
N LYS A 361 -20.94 -10.83 -33.73
CA LYS A 361 -20.86 -9.78 -34.77
C LYS A 361 -21.44 -8.42 -34.34
N LYS A 362 -20.55 -7.42 -34.40
CA LYS A 362 -20.64 -6.05 -34.94
C LYS A 362 -21.97 -5.28 -35.12
N ASP A 363 -21.77 -3.96 -34.97
CA ASP A 363 -22.55 -2.78 -35.38
C ASP A 363 -23.72 -2.39 -34.46
N SER A 364 -24.02 -1.14 -34.12
CA SER A 364 -23.38 0.18 -34.21
C SER A 364 -24.32 1.17 -33.49
N LEU A 365 -23.81 2.35 -33.09
CA LEU A 365 -24.56 3.61 -32.85
C LEU A 365 -25.60 3.65 -31.71
N LEU A 366 -25.29 4.46 -30.68
CA LEU A 366 -26.15 5.57 -30.24
C LEU A 366 -25.38 6.43 -29.23
N ALA A 367 -25.16 7.68 -29.63
CA ALA A 367 -24.69 8.76 -28.79
C ALA A 367 -25.77 9.14 -27.77
N SER A 368 -25.37 9.51 -26.56
CA SER A 368 -26.16 10.40 -25.71
C SER A 368 -25.27 11.24 -24.80
N PRO A 369 -25.58 12.53 -24.59
CA PRO A 369 -24.68 13.54 -24.05
C PRO A 369 -24.94 13.78 -22.56
N TYR A 370 -23.89 14.06 -21.76
CA TYR A 370 -24.08 14.86 -20.57
C TYR A 370 -22.97 15.88 -20.37
N SER A 371 -23.45 17.08 -20.13
CA SER A 371 -22.85 18.36 -20.38
C SER A 371 -21.97 18.80 -19.22
N ARG A 372 -20.81 19.35 -19.55
CA ARG A 372 -20.12 20.36 -18.77
C ARG A 372 -21.09 21.48 -18.39
N ARG A 373 -21.26 21.76 -17.10
CA ARG A 373 -21.69 23.06 -16.61
C ARG A 373 -20.60 23.60 -15.68
N LYS A 374 -19.83 24.55 -16.22
CA LYS A 374 -18.95 25.45 -15.47
C LYS A 374 -19.84 26.57 -14.94
N GLU A 375 -20.01 26.67 -13.63
CA GLU A 375 -20.48 27.91 -13.01
C GLU A 375 -19.26 28.68 -12.48
N ARG A 376 -19.05 29.83 -13.11
CA ARG A 376 -18.18 30.90 -12.65
C ARG A 376 -18.98 31.70 -11.63
N HIS A 377 -18.48 31.84 -10.41
CA HIS A 377 -18.91 32.91 -9.53
C HIS A 377 -17.76 33.90 -9.38
N ASP A 378 -17.93 35.05 -10.02
CA ASP A 378 -17.22 36.28 -9.74
C ASP A 378 -17.54 36.71 -8.31
N THR A 379 -16.52 36.87 -7.47
CA THR A 379 -16.61 37.66 -6.23
C THR A 379 -15.40 38.58 -6.17
N THR A 380 -15.58 39.77 -6.76
CA THR A 380 -14.79 40.97 -6.48
C THR A 380 -15.18 41.52 -5.11
N LEU A 381 -14.33 41.38 -4.09
CA LEU A 381 -14.38 42.26 -2.91
C LEU A 381 -12.98 42.58 -2.37
N LEU A 382 -12.62 43.85 -2.58
CA LEU A 382 -11.84 44.76 -1.73
C LEU A 382 -10.85 44.18 -0.71
N ARG A 383 -9.56 44.44 -0.95
CA ARG A 383 -8.51 44.52 0.07
C ARG A 383 -8.67 45.79 0.92
N PRO A 384 -8.70 45.70 2.26
CA PRO A 384 -8.30 46.81 3.11
C PRO A 384 -6.80 46.75 3.42
N ARG A 385 -6.12 47.89 3.21
CA ARG A 385 -4.76 48.17 3.68
C ARG A 385 -4.75 48.21 5.21
N SER A 386 -4.02 47.30 5.87
CA SER A 386 -3.69 47.47 7.29
C SER A 386 -2.45 48.36 7.43
N LYS A 387 -2.63 49.40 8.24
CA LYS A 387 -1.62 50.40 8.59
C LYS A 387 -0.59 49.76 9.53
N ARG A 388 0.67 50.09 9.27
CA ARG A 388 1.84 49.80 10.10
C ARG A 388 1.82 50.79 11.28
N THR A 389 1.38 50.34 12.45
CA THR A 389 1.55 51.08 13.71
C THR A 389 2.83 50.59 14.38
N ILE A 390 3.78 51.51 14.51
CA ILE A 390 4.97 51.38 15.35
C ILE A 390 4.52 51.68 16.78
N LEU A 391 4.45 50.67 17.62
CA LEU A 391 4.34 50.84 19.07
C LEU A 391 5.74 50.67 19.66
N ARG A 392 6.25 51.78 20.19
CA ARG A 392 7.35 51.82 21.17
C ARG A 392 6.78 51.28 22.47
N ASP A 393 7.40 50.26 23.04
CA ASP A 393 7.27 49.97 24.47
C ASP A 393 8.60 50.22 25.17
N THR A 394 8.56 51.25 25.99
CA THR A 394 9.48 51.54 27.09
C THR A 394 8.86 50.99 28.37
N SER A 395 9.48 50.00 28.99
CA SER A 395 9.43 49.75 30.45
C SER A 395 10.51 48.70 30.76
N ASN A 396 11.57 49.10 31.47
CA ASN A 396 11.69 49.06 32.94
C ASN A 396 11.57 47.66 33.53
N ILE A 397 12.66 47.19 34.15
CA ILE A 397 12.83 46.51 35.45
C ILE A 397 14.25 45.90 35.40
N LYS A 398 15.23 46.44 36.13
CA LYS A 398 15.65 46.06 37.48
C LYS A 398 16.01 44.58 37.63
#